data_AF-A0AAA9TU07-F1
#
_entry.id   AF-A0AAA9TU07-F1
#
_cell.length_a   1.000
_cell.length_b   1.000
_cell.length_c   1.000
_cell.angle_alpha   90.00
_cell.angle_beta   90.00
_cell.angle_gamma   90.00
#
_symmetry.space_group_name_H-M   'P 1'
#
loop_
_entity.id
_entity.type
_entity.pdbx_description
1 polymer ?
#
loop_
_entity_poly.entity_id
_entity_poly.type
_entity_poly.pdbx_seq_one_letter_code
_entity_poly.pdbx_strand_id
1 'polypeptide(L)'
;LVPQLTAHCSLTLLVWRRTVEQQLGKEEGLKTDCHAGVGGTIYEYGALTIDGEEYIPFKQYAGKYILFVNVGYLHLCSLPVPELNALQEELEPFGLVILGFPCNQFGKQEPGENSEILATLKYVRPGGGFTPNFQLFEKGDVNGEKEQKFYTFLKNSCPPTSELLGSPDRLFWEPMKVHDIRWNFEKFLVGPDGIPIMRWYHRTTVNSVKMDILTYMRRRAVWEAKGK
;
A
#
# COMPACT_ATOMS: atom_id res chain seq x y z
N LEU A 1 -44.71 -3.43 -42.56
CA LEU A 1 -45.05 -3.06 -41.17
C LEU A 1 -44.19 -3.89 -40.23
N VAL A 2 -43.59 -3.22 -39.25
CA VAL A 2 -42.62 -3.72 -38.26
C VAL A 2 -43.33 -4.55 -37.17
N PRO A 3 -42.71 -5.60 -36.61
CA PRO A 3 -42.92 -5.96 -35.21
C PRO A 3 -41.68 -5.62 -34.36
N GLN A 4 -41.99 -5.14 -33.16
CA GLN A 4 -41.10 -4.64 -32.12
C GLN A 4 -40.19 -5.74 -31.53
N LEU A 5 -38.92 -5.41 -31.33
CA LEU A 5 -37.97 -6.15 -30.48
C LEU A 5 -37.13 -5.13 -29.71
N THR A 6 -37.68 -4.63 -28.61
CA THR A 6 -36.96 -3.80 -27.64
C THR A 6 -37.27 -4.31 -26.24
N ALA A 7 -36.43 -5.18 -25.67
CA ALA A 7 -36.39 -5.41 -24.21
C ALA A 7 -35.29 -6.38 -23.72
N HIS A 8 -34.12 -6.56 -24.37
CA HIS A 8 -33.12 -7.54 -23.86
C HIS A 8 -31.73 -6.98 -23.53
N CYS A 9 -31.49 -5.67 -23.67
CA CYS A 9 -30.16 -5.08 -23.39
C CYS A 9 -30.03 -4.46 -21.98
N SER A 10 -31.13 -4.19 -21.28
CA SER A 10 -31.09 -3.41 -20.03
C SER A 10 -30.98 -4.24 -18.75
N LEU A 11 -31.43 -5.50 -18.73
CA LEU A 11 -31.35 -6.34 -17.51
C LEU A 11 -29.95 -6.86 -17.24
N THR A 12 -29.17 -7.22 -18.26
CA THR A 12 -27.79 -7.70 -18.11
C THR A 12 -26.85 -6.61 -17.59
N LEU A 13 -27.00 -5.36 -18.06
CA LEU A 13 -26.23 -4.22 -17.57
C LEU A 13 -26.54 -3.86 -16.11
N LEU A 14 -27.81 -3.90 -15.70
CA LEU A 14 -28.19 -3.61 -14.30
C LEU A 14 -27.77 -4.72 -13.32
N VAL A 15 -27.86 -5.99 -13.74
CA VAL A 15 -27.38 -7.11 -12.93
C VAL A 15 -25.86 -7.06 -12.81
N TRP A 16 -25.13 -6.80 -13.90
CA TRP A 16 -23.67 -6.65 -13.87
C TRP A 16 -23.24 -5.48 -12.98
N ARG A 17 -23.92 -4.33 -13.08
CA ARG A 17 -23.64 -3.16 -12.23
C ARG A 17 -23.87 -3.45 -10.74
N ARG A 18 -24.97 -4.14 -10.41
CA ARG A 18 -25.25 -4.58 -9.02
C ARG A 18 -24.24 -5.60 -8.51
N THR A 19 -23.83 -6.57 -9.32
CA THR A 19 -22.83 -7.57 -8.92
C THR A 19 -21.45 -6.94 -8.71
N VAL A 20 -21.05 -6.02 -9.60
CA VAL A 20 -19.80 -5.26 -9.49
C VAL A 20 -19.83 -4.32 -8.28
N GLU A 21 -20.93 -3.60 -8.03
CA GLU A 21 -21.10 -2.77 -6.83
C GLU A 21 -21.09 -3.61 -5.54
N GLN A 22 -21.67 -4.81 -5.56
CA GLN A 22 -21.73 -5.72 -4.41
C GLN A 22 -20.39 -6.43 -4.14
N GLN A 23 -19.55 -6.63 -5.15
CA GLN A 23 -18.16 -7.10 -5.01
C GLN A 23 -17.21 -5.97 -4.60
N LEU A 24 -17.35 -4.77 -5.19
CA LEU A 24 -16.55 -3.60 -4.81
C LEU A 24 -16.81 -3.15 -3.37
N GLY A 25 -18.08 -3.18 -2.94
CA GLY A 25 -18.47 -2.85 -1.56
C GLY A 25 -18.09 -3.91 -0.52
N LYS A 26 -17.73 -5.14 -0.94
CA LYS A 26 -17.21 -6.19 -0.05
C LYS A 26 -15.72 -6.04 0.26
N GLU A 27 -14.98 -5.27 -0.55
CA GLU A 27 -13.53 -5.11 -0.43
C GLU A 27 -13.09 -3.84 0.33
N GLU A 28 -14.02 -2.95 0.66
CA GLU A 28 -13.72 -1.80 1.54
C GLU A 28 -13.43 -2.29 2.97
N GLY A 29 -12.22 -2.04 3.47
CA GLY A 29 -11.81 -2.43 4.83
C GLY A 29 -11.11 -3.78 4.94
N LEU A 30 -10.66 -4.40 3.83
CA LEU A 30 -9.87 -5.63 3.92
C LEU A 30 -8.50 -5.34 4.56
N LYS A 31 -8.27 -6.01 5.70
CA LYS A 31 -7.00 -6.11 6.42
C LYS A 31 -6.74 -7.59 6.72
N THR A 32 -5.50 -8.02 6.56
CA THR A 32 -5.05 -9.36 6.97
C THR A 32 -3.97 -9.22 8.03
N ASP A 33 -4.07 -9.99 9.11
CA ASP A 33 -2.98 -10.13 10.08
C ASP A 33 -1.88 -11.03 9.48
N CYS A 34 -0.62 -10.67 9.71
CA CYS A 34 0.52 -11.42 9.20
C CYS A 34 0.67 -12.76 9.95
N HIS A 35 1.42 -13.70 9.35
CA HIS A 35 1.58 -15.03 9.91
C HIS A 35 2.24 -14.99 11.30
N ALA A 36 1.83 -15.90 12.18
CA ALA A 36 2.55 -16.09 13.44
C ALA A 36 3.93 -16.69 13.17
N GLY A 37 4.96 -16.21 13.86
CA GLY A 37 6.31 -16.76 13.76
C GLY A 37 7.00 -16.52 12.41
N VAL A 38 6.73 -15.38 11.76
CA VAL A 38 7.52 -14.92 10.59
C VAL A 38 9.01 -14.97 10.95
N GLY A 39 9.79 -15.75 10.19
CA GLY A 39 11.24 -15.82 10.34
C GLY A 39 11.91 -14.64 9.64
N GLY A 40 12.86 -14.00 10.33
CA GLY A 40 13.60 -12.84 9.82
C GLY A 40 12.94 -11.49 10.18
N THR A 41 13.62 -10.40 9.83
CA THR A 41 13.14 -9.03 10.10
C THR A 41 13.43 -8.11 8.92
N ILE A 42 12.75 -6.97 8.86
CA ILE A 42 13.06 -5.93 7.86
C ILE A 42 14.48 -5.36 8.00
N TYR A 43 15.17 -5.61 9.12
CA TYR A 43 16.51 -5.07 9.39
C TYR A 43 17.63 -5.68 8.55
N GLU A 44 17.35 -6.76 7.81
CA GLU A 44 18.25 -7.34 6.83
C GLU A 44 18.31 -6.54 5.52
N TYR A 45 17.41 -5.56 5.36
CA TYR A 45 17.25 -4.80 4.13
C TYR A 45 17.44 -3.29 4.35
N GLY A 46 17.41 -2.57 3.24
CA GLY A 46 17.41 -1.11 3.17
C GLY A 46 17.02 -0.68 1.76
N ALA A 47 17.02 0.62 1.53
CA ALA A 47 16.74 1.19 0.23
C ALA A 47 17.44 2.55 0.06
N LEU A 48 17.66 2.93 -1.20
CA LEU A 48 18.24 4.23 -1.56
C LEU A 48 17.14 5.30 -1.56
N THR A 49 17.43 6.47 -0.99
CA THR A 49 16.50 7.62 -0.97
C THR A 49 16.18 8.08 -2.39
N ILE A 50 15.04 8.74 -2.57
CA ILE A 50 14.55 9.13 -3.90
C ILE A 50 15.49 10.08 -4.66
N ASP A 51 16.35 10.81 -3.96
CA ASP A 51 17.38 11.67 -4.56
C ASP A 51 18.66 10.91 -4.94
N GLY A 52 18.78 9.63 -4.54
CA GLY A 52 19.94 8.79 -4.82
C GLY A 52 21.13 9.03 -3.87
N GLU A 53 20.99 9.91 -2.88
CA GLU A 53 22.12 10.41 -2.08
C GLU A 53 22.44 9.53 -0.86
N GLU A 54 21.45 8.85 -0.27
CA GLU A 54 21.63 8.06 0.95
C GLU A 54 21.02 6.66 0.85
N TYR A 55 21.81 5.63 1.17
CA TYR A 55 21.28 4.29 1.42
C TYR A 55 20.92 4.15 2.89
N ILE A 56 19.64 3.88 3.16
CA ILE A 56 19.12 3.73 4.53
C ILE A 56 18.89 2.24 4.82
N PRO A 57 19.72 1.59 5.66
CA PRO A 57 19.40 0.30 6.24
C PRO A 57 18.18 0.44 7.16
N PHE A 58 17.16 -0.39 6.99
CA PHE A 58 15.94 -0.25 7.79
C PHE A 58 16.14 -0.55 9.29
N LYS A 59 17.29 -1.13 9.66
CA LYS A 59 17.73 -1.23 11.06
C LYS A 59 17.81 0.12 11.76
N GLN A 60 17.98 1.23 11.04
CA GLN A 60 17.91 2.58 11.61
C GLN A 60 16.55 2.88 12.26
N TYR A 61 15.48 2.19 11.83
CA TYR A 61 14.13 2.34 12.38
C TYR A 61 13.83 1.36 13.52
N ALA A 62 14.85 0.72 14.10
CA ALA A 62 14.64 -0.17 15.24
C ALA A 62 13.93 0.53 16.40
N GLY A 63 12.93 -0.13 16.99
CA GLY A 63 12.08 0.45 18.03
C GLY A 63 10.93 1.32 17.52
N LYS A 64 10.77 1.48 16.20
CA LYS A 64 9.66 2.24 15.58
C LYS A 64 8.64 1.31 14.94
N TYR A 65 7.40 1.78 14.86
CA TYR A 65 6.42 1.20 13.95
C TYR A 65 6.66 1.76 12.55
N ILE A 66 6.70 0.88 11.54
CA ILE A 66 7.02 1.29 10.17
C ILE A 66 5.84 0.93 9.27
N LEU A 67 5.31 1.92 8.56
CA LEU A 67 4.26 1.72 7.56
C LEU A 67 4.89 1.80 6.16
N PHE A 68 5.08 0.64 5.53
CA PHE A 68 5.54 0.55 4.15
C PHE A 68 4.35 0.77 3.20
N VAL A 69 4.50 1.67 2.23
CA VAL A 69 3.46 1.97 1.24
C VAL A 69 4.07 2.01 -0.16
N ASN A 70 3.59 1.15 -1.06
CA ASN A 70 3.94 1.30 -2.49
C ASN A 70 3.08 2.42 -3.08
N VAL A 71 3.68 3.38 -3.78
CA VAL A 71 2.98 4.61 -4.21
C VAL A 71 2.97 4.75 -5.73
N GLY A 72 1.87 5.31 -6.24
CA GLY A 72 1.66 5.63 -7.66
C GLY A 72 0.76 6.85 -7.79
N TYR A 73 1.27 7.96 -8.32
CA TYR A 73 0.66 9.28 -8.17
C TYR A 73 -0.26 9.72 -9.33
N LEU A 74 -0.28 9.01 -10.46
CA LEU A 74 -1.16 9.33 -11.60
C LEU A 74 -2.49 8.55 -11.58
N HIS A 75 -3.09 8.41 -10.40
CA HIS A 75 -4.42 7.78 -10.24
C HIS A 75 -5.56 8.73 -10.64
N LEU A 76 -6.66 8.21 -11.21
CA LEU A 76 -7.70 9.00 -11.87
C LEU A 76 -8.70 9.74 -10.95
N CYS A 77 -8.88 9.32 -9.69
CA CYS A 77 -9.97 9.83 -8.84
C CYS A 77 -9.51 10.57 -7.57
N SER A 78 -8.55 10.04 -6.82
CA SER A 78 -8.01 10.67 -5.61
C SER A 78 -6.64 10.07 -5.26
N LEU A 79 -5.83 10.84 -4.53
CA LEU A 79 -4.55 10.37 -3.98
C LEU A 79 -4.62 10.39 -2.45
N PRO A 80 -4.31 9.28 -1.75
CA PRO A 80 -4.32 9.23 -0.30
C PRO A 80 -3.10 9.90 0.34
N VAL A 81 -2.19 10.48 -0.44
CA VAL A 81 -0.90 11.03 0.03
C VAL A 81 -1.08 12.18 1.05
N PRO A 82 -2.03 13.12 0.90
CA PRO A 82 -2.31 14.10 1.95
C PRO A 82 -2.81 13.47 3.26
N GLU A 83 -3.60 12.40 3.18
CA GLU A 83 -4.05 11.66 4.37
C GLU A 83 -2.89 10.90 5.03
N LEU A 84 -1.93 10.39 4.25
CA LEU A 84 -0.71 9.79 4.78
C LEU A 84 0.17 10.83 5.49
N ASN A 85 0.25 12.07 4.99
CA ASN A 85 0.94 13.14 5.70
C ASN A 85 0.30 13.41 7.08
N ALA A 86 -1.03 13.51 7.11
CA ALA A 86 -1.76 13.69 8.37
C ALA A 86 -1.53 12.51 9.32
N LEU A 87 -1.53 11.26 8.81
CA LEU A 87 -1.23 10.08 9.60
C LEU A 87 0.19 10.10 10.20
N GLN A 88 1.20 10.47 9.40
CA GLN A 88 2.57 10.62 9.85
C GLN A 88 2.65 11.63 11.00
N GLU A 89 2.07 12.83 10.82
CA GLU A 89 2.09 13.89 11.83
C GLU A 89 1.35 13.48 13.12
N GLU A 90 0.19 12.87 13.01
CA GLU A 90 -0.60 12.43 14.16
C GLU A 90 0.07 11.29 14.95
N LEU A 91 0.75 10.36 14.27
CA LEU A 91 1.28 9.14 14.90
C LEU A 91 2.80 9.12 15.10
N GLU A 92 3.54 10.12 14.62
CA GLU A 92 4.97 10.29 14.88
C GLU A 92 5.30 10.28 16.39
N PRO A 93 4.55 10.97 17.29
CA PRO A 93 4.83 10.94 18.73
C PRO A 93 4.69 9.54 19.35
N PHE A 94 3.93 8.65 18.70
CA PHE A 94 3.75 7.26 19.09
C PHE A 94 4.75 6.31 18.41
N GLY A 95 5.72 6.86 17.69
CA GLY A 95 6.80 6.13 17.04
C GLY A 95 6.46 5.55 15.68
N LEU A 96 5.44 6.07 14.99
CA LEU A 96 5.17 5.69 13.59
C LEU A 96 6.11 6.42 12.62
N VAL A 97 6.62 5.68 11.65
CA VAL A 97 7.36 6.17 10.48
C VAL A 97 6.72 5.61 9.22
N ILE A 98 6.36 6.46 8.28
CA ILE A 98 5.88 6.07 6.95
C ILE A 98 7.06 6.05 5.97
N LEU A 99 7.15 4.99 5.16
CA LEU A 99 8.14 4.84 4.09
C LEU A 99 7.41 4.61 2.75
N GLY A 100 7.62 5.51 1.79
CA GLY A 100 6.98 5.45 0.48
C GLY A 100 7.92 4.91 -0.61
N PHE A 101 7.44 3.94 -1.38
CA PHE A 101 8.19 3.28 -2.45
C PHE A 101 7.47 3.44 -3.80
N PRO A 102 7.89 4.40 -4.64
CA PRO A 102 7.29 4.61 -5.95
C PRO A 102 7.38 3.36 -6.83
N CYS A 103 6.31 3.02 -7.53
CA CYS A 103 6.25 1.81 -8.34
C CYS A 103 5.38 2.01 -9.59
N ASN A 104 5.91 1.63 -10.75
CA ASN A 104 5.22 1.81 -12.03
C ASN A 104 4.51 0.55 -12.55
N GLN A 105 4.44 -0.51 -11.74
CA GLN A 105 3.91 -1.82 -12.17
C GLN A 105 2.38 -1.88 -12.27
N PHE A 106 1.68 -0.88 -11.76
CA PHE A 106 0.21 -0.86 -11.66
C PHE A 106 -0.37 0.24 -12.54
N GLY A 107 -0.92 -0.15 -13.69
CA GLY A 107 -1.52 0.79 -14.65
C GLY A 107 -0.55 1.84 -15.20
N LYS A 108 0.77 1.64 -15.03
CA LYS A 108 1.82 2.62 -15.33
C LYS A 108 1.58 4.01 -14.74
N GLN A 109 1.13 4.04 -13.48
CA GLN A 109 0.73 5.27 -12.78
C GLN A 109 1.89 6.03 -12.12
N GLU A 110 3.14 5.60 -12.33
CA GLU A 110 4.36 6.27 -11.86
C GLU A 110 5.42 6.36 -12.96
N PRO A 111 5.12 7.03 -14.10
CA PRO A 111 6.00 7.03 -15.25
C PRO A 111 7.26 7.89 -15.06
N GLY A 112 7.21 8.92 -14.23
CA GLY A 112 8.29 9.88 -14.04
C GLY A 112 9.53 9.27 -13.40
N GLU A 113 10.70 9.80 -13.73
CA GLU A 113 11.97 9.43 -13.12
C GLU A 113 12.05 9.89 -11.65
N ASN A 114 12.98 9.32 -10.88
CA ASN A 114 13.15 9.64 -9.46
C ASN A 114 13.18 11.16 -9.19
N SER A 115 13.89 11.92 -10.02
CA SER A 115 14.00 13.39 -9.94
C SER A 115 12.70 14.15 -10.25
N GLU A 116 11.73 13.53 -10.91
CA GLU A 116 10.48 14.17 -11.35
C GLU A 116 9.32 13.94 -10.37
N ILE A 117 9.41 12.92 -9.52
CA ILE A 117 8.31 12.49 -8.65
C ILE A 117 7.91 13.58 -7.65
N LEU A 118 8.89 14.18 -6.96
CA LEU A 118 8.60 15.26 -6.00
C LEU A 118 8.01 16.50 -6.68
N ALA A 119 8.47 16.83 -7.89
CA ALA A 119 7.90 17.91 -8.68
C ALA A 119 6.46 17.60 -9.11
N THR A 120 6.19 16.36 -9.50
CA THR A 120 4.84 15.90 -9.86
C THR A 120 3.89 16.04 -8.67
N LEU A 121 4.30 15.61 -7.48
CA LEU A 121 3.53 15.76 -6.25
C LEU A 121 3.24 17.22 -5.91
N LYS A 122 4.24 18.08 -6.07
CA LYS A 122 4.17 19.49 -5.69
C LYS A 122 3.36 20.36 -6.65
N TYR A 123 3.49 20.09 -7.96
CA TYR A 123 2.98 20.98 -8.99
C TYR A 123 1.84 20.38 -9.82
N VAL A 124 1.70 19.05 -9.87
CA VAL A 124 0.73 18.38 -10.76
C VAL A 124 -0.37 17.69 -9.97
N ARG A 125 -0.02 16.69 -9.16
CA ARG A 125 -0.98 15.90 -8.38
C ARG A 125 -0.29 15.28 -7.16
N PRO A 126 -0.69 15.62 -5.92
CA PRO A 126 -1.82 16.46 -5.55
C PRO A 126 -1.75 17.92 -6.02
N GLY A 127 -0.55 18.44 -6.26
CA GLY A 127 -0.34 19.83 -6.65
C GLY A 127 -0.45 20.79 -5.46
N GLY A 128 -0.63 22.07 -5.72
CA GLY A 128 -0.86 23.08 -4.67
C GLY A 128 0.30 23.29 -3.70
N GLY A 129 1.53 22.93 -4.08
CA GLY A 129 2.70 23.02 -3.21
C GLY A 129 2.88 21.83 -2.27
N PHE A 130 2.09 20.76 -2.43
CA PHE A 130 2.16 19.58 -1.59
C PHE A 130 3.57 18.98 -1.55
N THR A 131 4.03 18.60 -0.36
CA THR A 131 5.30 17.90 -0.16
C THR A 131 5.08 16.78 0.87
N PRO A 132 5.50 15.53 0.60
CA PRO A 132 5.45 14.47 1.60
C PRO A 132 6.23 14.85 2.85
N ASN A 133 5.68 14.58 4.04
CA ASN A 133 6.38 14.72 5.32
C ASN A 133 7.01 13.40 5.80
N PHE A 134 7.15 12.44 4.89
CA PHE A 134 7.70 11.12 5.13
C PHE A 134 8.68 10.74 4.01
N GLN A 135 9.57 9.80 4.29
CA GLN A 135 10.67 9.45 3.38
C GLN A 135 10.13 8.74 2.13
N LEU A 136 10.56 9.22 0.96
CA LEU A 136 10.44 8.50 -0.30
C LEU A 136 11.78 7.85 -0.68
N PHE A 137 11.70 6.66 -1.24
CA PHE A 137 12.82 5.91 -1.78
C PHE A 137 12.79 5.93 -3.31
N GLU A 138 13.86 5.43 -3.93
CA GLU A 138 13.88 5.27 -5.38
C GLU A 138 12.75 4.39 -5.90
N LYS A 139 12.28 4.72 -7.11
CA LYS A 139 11.30 3.94 -7.84
C LYS A 139 11.84 2.54 -8.12
N GLY A 140 11.02 1.52 -7.86
CA GLY A 140 11.43 0.14 -8.07
C GLY A 140 10.26 -0.84 -8.17
N ASP A 141 10.59 -2.08 -8.53
CA ASP A 141 9.62 -3.16 -8.63
C ASP A 141 9.27 -3.69 -7.24
N VAL A 142 8.00 -4.01 -7.03
CA VAL A 142 7.46 -4.62 -5.80
C VAL A 142 6.94 -6.04 -6.06
N ASN A 143 6.75 -6.39 -7.32
CA ASN A 143 6.36 -7.72 -7.82
C ASN A 143 7.30 -8.20 -8.94
N GLY A 144 7.25 -9.50 -9.23
CA GLY A 144 7.98 -10.14 -10.33
C GLY A 144 9.46 -10.42 -10.02
N GLU A 145 10.21 -10.83 -11.04
CA GLU A 145 11.60 -11.30 -10.90
C GLU A 145 12.55 -10.25 -10.30
N LYS A 146 12.29 -8.97 -10.56
CA LYS A 146 13.13 -7.84 -10.16
C LYS A 146 12.65 -7.12 -8.92
N GLU A 147 11.66 -7.69 -8.21
CA GLU A 147 11.13 -7.07 -7.00
C GLU A 147 12.22 -6.84 -5.94
N GLN A 148 12.10 -5.71 -5.25
CA GLN A 148 12.96 -5.38 -4.12
C GLN A 148 12.83 -6.44 -3.02
N LYS A 149 13.96 -6.92 -2.47
CA LYS A 149 13.99 -8.09 -1.60
C LYS A 149 13.20 -7.93 -0.30
N PHE A 150 13.11 -6.71 0.23
CA PHE A 150 12.26 -6.45 1.39
C PHE A 150 10.76 -6.59 1.06
N TYR A 151 10.32 -6.30 -0.17
CA TYR A 151 8.96 -6.59 -0.60
C TYR A 151 8.72 -8.10 -0.77
N THR A 152 9.71 -8.87 -1.23
CA THR A 152 9.62 -10.34 -1.17
C THR A 152 9.34 -10.81 0.26
N PHE A 153 10.07 -10.28 1.24
CA PHE A 153 9.86 -10.59 2.66
C PHE A 153 8.47 -10.17 3.14
N LEU A 154 8.08 -8.91 2.95
CA LEU A 154 6.79 -8.38 3.41
C LEU A 154 5.60 -9.13 2.79
N LYS A 155 5.61 -9.36 1.48
CA LYS A 155 4.52 -10.03 0.76
C LYS A 155 4.28 -11.46 1.25
N ASN A 156 5.35 -12.20 1.54
CA ASN A 156 5.25 -13.58 2.01
C ASN A 156 5.06 -13.70 3.53
N SER A 157 5.15 -12.59 4.26
CA SER A 157 4.92 -12.56 5.71
C SER A 157 3.43 -12.49 6.07
N CYS A 158 2.57 -12.11 5.13
CA CYS A 158 1.14 -11.90 5.37
C CYS A 158 0.30 -12.48 4.23
N PRO A 159 -0.93 -12.96 4.49
CA PRO A 159 -1.86 -13.35 3.44
C PRO A 159 -2.07 -12.22 2.41
N PRO A 160 -2.45 -12.54 1.16
CA PRO A 160 -2.79 -11.51 0.18
C PRO A 160 -4.05 -10.73 0.58
N THR A 161 -4.17 -9.51 0.07
CA THR A 161 -5.25 -8.58 0.42
C THR A 161 -6.54 -8.78 -0.37
N SER A 162 -6.54 -9.62 -1.40
CA SER A 162 -7.72 -10.07 -2.14
C SER A 162 -7.41 -11.37 -2.89
N GLU A 163 -8.43 -12.18 -3.11
CA GLU A 163 -8.37 -13.37 -3.98
C GLU A 163 -8.08 -12.99 -5.44
N LEU A 164 -8.54 -11.81 -5.86
CA LEU A 164 -8.32 -11.30 -7.21
C LEU A 164 -7.01 -10.53 -7.28
N LEU A 165 -6.19 -10.83 -8.30
CA LEU A 165 -4.99 -10.06 -8.62
C LEU A 165 -5.32 -8.72 -9.29
N GLY A 166 -6.40 -8.68 -10.06
CA GLY A 166 -6.78 -7.57 -10.93
C GLY A 166 -6.75 -7.98 -12.41
N SER A 167 -7.09 -7.04 -13.28
CA SER A 167 -7.09 -7.30 -14.73
C SER A 167 -5.65 -7.37 -15.26
N PRO A 168 -5.22 -8.49 -15.89
CA PRO A 168 -3.83 -8.68 -16.32
C PRO A 168 -3.27 -7.58 -17.23
N ASP A 169 -4.12 -6.93 -18.04
CA ASP A 169 -3.75 -5.81 -18.91
C ASP A 169 -3.27 -4.56 -18.16
N ARG A 170 -3.48 -4.52 -16.83
CA ARG A 170 -3.07 -3.41 -15.96
C ARG A 170 -1.90 -3.76 -15.05
N LEU A 171 -1.40 -5.00 -15.12
CA LEU A 171 -0.38 -5.54 -14.24
C LEU A 171 0.90 -5.78 -15.04
N PHE A 172 1.97 -5.05 -14.73
CA PHE A 172 3.19 -5.01 -15.54
C PHE A 172 4.36 -5.72 -14.85
N TRP A 173 4.23 -7.02 -14.58
CA TRP A 173 5.30 -7.86 -14.06
C TRP A 173 5.09 -9.33 -14.40
N GLU A 174 6.16 -10.11 -14.34
CA GLU A 174 6.15 -11.58 -14.39
C GLU A 174 7.23 -12.14 -13.45
N PRO A 175 7.09 -13.37 -12.94
CA PRO A 175 5.85 -14.17 -12.94
C PRO A 175 4.83 -13.62 -11.92
N MET A 176 3.54 -13.86 -12.18
CA MET A 176 2.49 -13.59 -11.19
C MET A 176 2.49 -14.63 -10.05
N LYS A 177 2.29 -14.16 -8.81
CA LYS A 177 2.27 -14.98 -7.58
C LYS A 177 1.08 -14.64 -6.70
N VAL A 178 0.64 -15.61 -5.91
CA VAL A 178 -0.49 -15.47 -4.96
C VAL A 178 -0.32 -14.28 -4.02
N HIS A 179 0.89 -14.04 -3.52
CA HIS A 179 1.17 -13.01 -2.50
C HIS A 179 1.48 -11.62 -3.08
N ASP A 180 1.42 -11.43 -4.41
CA ASP A 180 1.75 -10.16 -5.06
C ASP A 180 0.98 -8.97 -4.51
N ILE A 181 1.57 -7.78 -4.52
CA ILE A 181 0.85 -6.56 -4.21
C ILE A 181 -0.21 -6.34 -5.30
N ARG A 182 -1.43 -5.99 -4.89
CA ARG A 182 -2.58 -5.93 -5.81
C ARG A 182 -2.64 -4.63 -6.61
N TRP A 183 -2.25 -3.51 -6.00
CA TRP A 183 -2.31 -2.21 -6.63
C TRP A 183 -1.43 -1.17 -5.92
N ASN A 184 -1.39 0.05 -6.44
CA ASN A 184 -0.85 1.23 -5.76
C ASN A 184 -1.55 1.46 -4.41
N PHE A 185 -0.79 1.89 -3.41
CA PHE A 185 -1.22 2.20 -2.05
C PHE A 185 -1.61 1.00 -1.18
N GLU A 186 -1.08 -0.19 -1.48
CA GLU A 186 -1.09 -1.28 -0.52
C GLU A 186 -0.12 -0.99 0.63
N LYS A 187 -0.44 -1.47 1.83
CA LYS A 187 0.23 -1.01 3.06
C LYS A 187 0.60 -2.20 3.93
N PHE A 188 1.80 -2.16 4.51
CA PHE A 188 2.25 -3.14 5.50
C PHE A 188 2.69 -2.41 6.77
N LEU A 189 2.21 -2.84 7.92
CA LEU A 189 2.72 -2.40 9.22
C LEU A 189 3.76 -3.39 9.71
N VAL A 190 4.89 -2.86 10.14
CA VAL A 190 5.97 -3.58 10.79
C VAL A 190 6.17 -3.03 12.21
N GLY A 191 6.41 -3.93 13.16
CA GLY A 191 6.58 -3.58 14.56
C GLY A 191 7.96 -3.04 14.91
N PRO A 192 8.14 -2.56 16.16
CA PRO A 192 9.43 -2.07 16.69
C PRO A 192 10.52 -3.14 16.78
N ASP A 193 10.14 -4.41 16.66
CA ASP A 193 11.02 -5.59 16.58
C ASP A 193 11.40 -5.94 15.12
N GLY A 194 10.90 -5.19 14.13
CA GLY A 194 11.19 -5.41 12.72
C GLY A 194 10.36 -6.53 12.08
N ILE A 195 9.36 -7.05 12.79
CA ILE A 195 8.50 -8.15 12.34
C ILE A 195 7.19 -7.60 11.75
N PRO A 196 6.75 -8.06 10.56
CA PRO A 196 5.47 -7.67 9.98
C PRO A 196 4.27 -8.02 10.86
N ILE A 197 3.34 -7.08 11.02
CA ILE A 197 2.17 -7.19 11.90
C ILE A 197 0.90 -7.43 11.08
N MET A 198 0.64 -6.57 10.09
CA MET A 198 -0.58 -6.63 9.27
C MET A 198 -0.39 -5.97 7.91
N ARG A 199 -1.28 -6.31 6.97
CA ARG A 199 -1.30 -5.83 5.59
C ARG A 199 -2.72 -5.34 5.25
N TRP A 200 -2.84 -4.19 4.59
CA TRP A 200 -4.13 -3.64 4.18
C TRP A 200 -4.27 -3.60 2.67
N TYR A 201 -5.48 -3.89 2.22
CA TYR A 201 -5.90 -3.66 0.85
C TYR A 201 -5.79 -2.18 0.48
N HIS A 202 -5.46 -1.91 -0.78
CA HIS A 202 -5.15 -0.56 -1.23
C HIS A 202 -6.30 0.45 -1.05
N ARG A 203 -7.56 0.00 -1.20
CA ARG A 203 -8.76 0.84 -1.02
C ARG A 203 -9.15 1.05 0.44
N THR A 204 -8.52 0.37 1.39
CA THR A 204 -8.77 0.64 2.81
C THR A 204 -8.36 2.07 3.15
N THR A 205 -9.32 2.84 3.68
CA THR A 205 -9.14 4.27 3.99
C THR A 205 -8.00 4.48 4.98
N VAL A 206 -7.30 5.61 4.88
CA VAL A 206 -6.20 5.92 5.80
C VAL A 206 -6.72 6.07 7.24
N ASN A 207 -7.96 6.53 7.42
CA ASN A 207 -8.59 6.56 8.73
C ASN A 207 -8.81 5.14 9.33
N SER A 208 -9.25 4.16 8.53
CA SER A 208 -9.34 2.77 8.99
C SER A 208 -7.97 2.22 9.39
N VAL A 209 -6.93 2.47 8.57
CA VAL A 209 -5.54 2.10 8.88
C VAL A 209 -5.09 2.72 10.20
N LYS A 210 -5.36 4.01 10.42
CA LYS A 210 -5.06 4.71 11.68
C LYS A 210 -5.71 4.02 12.88
N MET A 211 -7.00 3.72 12.77
CA MET A 211 -7.75 3.06 13.85
C MET A 211 -7.20 1.67 14.18
N ASP A 212 -6.80 0.91 13.17
CA ASP A 212 -6.18 -0.40 13.35
C ASP A 212 -4.80 -0.31 14.03
N ILE A 213 -3.95 0.64 13.61
CA ILE A 213 -2.63 0.89 14.22
C ILE A 213 -2.80 1.25 15.70
N LEU A 214 -3.67 2.22 16.02
CA LEU A 214 -3.93 2.63 17.40
C LEU A 214 -4.48 1.48 18.24
N THR A 215 -5.37 0.66 17.66
CA THR A 215 -5.91 -0.53 18.33
C THR A 215 -4.82 -1.53 18.66
N TYR A 216 -3.92 -1.78 17.70
CA TYR A 216 -2.78 -2.67 17.92
C TYR A 216 -1.84 -2.14 19.01
N MET A 217 -1.44 -0.86 18.93
CA MET A 217 -0.56 -0.22 19.92
C MET A 217 -1.14 -0.30 21.34
N ARG A 218 -2.44 -0.03 21.50
CA ARG A 218 -3.13 -0.16 22.82
C ARG A 218 -3.10 -1.59 23.34
N ARG A 219 -3.38 -2.58 22.49
CA ARG A 219 -3.34 -4.00 22.87
C ARG A 219 -1.94 -4.42 23.31
N ARG A 220 -0.90 -3.98 22.58
CA ARG A 220 0.50 -4.28 22.91
C ARG A 220 0.89 -3.65 24.24
N ALA A 221 0.53 -2.39 24.49
CA ALA A 221 0.79 -1.71 25.76
C ALA A 221 0.13 -2.44 26.96
N VAL A 222 -1.11 -2.92 26.80
CA VAL A 222 -1.79 -3.72 27.84
C VAL A 222 -1.09 -5.05 28.08
N TRP A 223 -0.63 -5.73 27.02
CA TRP A 223 0.11 -6.98 27.14
C TRP A 223 1.46 -6.79 27.85
N GLU A 224 2.22 -5.77 27.47
CA GLU A 224 3.51 -5.43 28.09
C GLU A 224 3.36 -5.02 29.56
N ALA A 225 2.25 -4.36 29.93
CA ALA A 225 1.94 -4.01 31.31
C ALA A 225 1.51 -5.19 32.20
N LYS A 226 1.00 -6.29 31.59
CA LYS A 226 0.61 -7.51 32.32
C LYS A 226 1.73 -8.55 32.43
N GLY A 227 2.73 -8.46 31.55
CA GLY A 227 3.90 -9.36 31.52
C GLY A 227 5.10 -8.86 32.33
N LYS A 228 4.97 -7.69 32.98
CA LYS A 228 5.89 -7.16 33.99
C LYS A 228 5.22 -7.22 35.36
#